data_AF-A0A3B8Y8P1-F1
#
_entry.id   AF-A0A3B8Y8P1-F1
#
_cell.length_a   1.000
_cell.length_b   1.000
_cell.length_c   1.000
_cell.angle_alpha   90.00
_cell.angle_beta   90.00
_cell.angle_gamma   90.00
#
_symmetry.space_group_name_H-M   'P 1'
#
loop_
_entity.id
_entity.type
_entity.pdbx_description
1 polymer ?
#
loop_
_entity_poly.entity_id
_entity_poly.type
_entity_poly.pdbx_seq_one_letter_code
_entity_poly.pdbx_strand_id
1 'polypeptide(L)'
;MIFHITTLKEWEKAQKLGYYATESLEKEGFIHCSSDAQVMKVADTFYRDYQNLILLVIEPQKLISEVKWESPIHPTSNHSLPINKDETFPHVYGVINLESVVKIITLKQNGCYRQV
;
A
#
# COMPACT_ATOMS: atom_id res chain seq x y z
N MET A 1 -4.08 3.85 -11.20
CA MET A 1 -3.78 4.14 -9.78
C MET A 1 -3.20 2.88 -9.15
N ILE A 2 -2.31 3.04 -8.18
CA ILE A 2 -1.87 1.96 -7.29
C ILE A 2 -2.22 2.35 -5.85
N PHE A 3 -2.25 1.38 -4.95
CA PHE A 3 -2.79 1.57 -3.62
C PHE A 3 -1.85 1.02 -2.56
N HIS A 4 -1.67 1.75 -1.47
CA HIS A 4 -0.87 1.32 -0.34
C HIS A 4 -1.70 1.41 0.95
N ILE A 5 -1.70 0.32 1.74
CA ILE A 5 -2.37 0.29 3.04
C ILE A 5 -1.36 0.67 4.10
N THR A 6 -1.71 1.66 4.92
CA THR A 6 -0.89 2.09 6.05
C THR A 6 -1.76 2.56 7.21
N THR A 7 -1.16 3.00 8.30
CA THR A 7 -1.89 3.61 9.42
C THR A 7 -1.97 5.12 9.24
N LEU A 8 -3.04 5.73 9.78
CA LEU A 8 -3.17 7.19 9.81
C LEU A 8 -1.95 7.86 10.47
N LYS A 9 -1.43 7.26 11.53
CA LYS A 9 -0.25 7.75 12.26
C LYS A 9 1.00 7.82 11.38
N GLU A 10 1.29 6.77 10.62
CA GLU A 10 2.46 6.76 9.72
C GLU A 10 2.29 7.76 8.58
N TRP A 11 1.07 7.97 8.10
CA TRP A 11 0.80 9.00 7.12
C TRP A 11 0.95 10.43 7.65
N GLU A 12 0.47 10.71 8.86
CA GLU A 12 0.71 12.02 9.52
C GLU A 12 2.20 12.30 9.73
N LYS A 13 2.99 11.26 10.05
CA LYS A 13 4.45 11.36 10.11
C LYS A 13 5.04 11.67 8.74
N ALA A 14 4.60 10.98 7.69
CA ALA A 14 5.05 11.23 6.32
C ALA A 14 4.76 12.66 5.85
N GLN A 15 3.58 13.21 6.18
CA GLN A 15 3.23 14.59 5.86
C GLN A 15 4.19 15.61 6.51
N LYS A 16 4.65 15.34 7.74
CA LYS A 16 5.64 16.18 8.43
C LYS A 16 7.05 16.04 7.84
N LEU A 17 7.40 14.86 7.34
CA LEU A 17 8.70 14.58 6.73
C LEU A 17 8.78 15.04 5.25
N GLY A 18 7.65 15.18 4.57
CA GLY A 18 7.57 15.53 3.15
C GLY A 18 7.56 14.34 2.19
N TYR A 19 7.62 13.11 2.71
CA TYR A 19 7.54 11.87 1.93
C TYR A 19 7.09 10.70 2.81
N TYR A 20 6.52 9.67 2.18
CA TYR A 20 6.15 8.42 2.84
C TYR A 20 7.20 7.34 2.60
N ALA A 21 7.61 6.69 3.68
CA ALA A 21 8.48 5.51 3.69
C ALA A 21 7.93 4.52 4.72
N THR A 22 8.24 3.24 4.53
CA THR A 22 7.86 2.16 5.44
C THR A 22 9.04 1.20 5.62
N GLU A 23 8.95 0.33 6.62
CA GLU A 23 10.01 -0.62 6.97
C GLU A 23 10.37 -1.57 5.81
N SER A 24 9.41 -1.90 4.93
CA SER A 24 9.69 -2.73 3.74
C SER A 24 10.68 -2.02 2.78
N LEU A 25 10.67 -0.70 2.71
CA LEU A 25 11.65 0.03 1.89
C LEU A 25 13.07 -0.16 2.44
N GLU A 26 13.24 -0.16 3.76
CA GLU A 26 14.54 -0.36 4.40
C GLU A 26 15.00 -1.82 4.36
N LYS A 27 14.09 -2.78 4.54
CA LYS A 27 14.42 -4.21 4.63
C LYS A 27 14.46 -4.92 3.28
N GLU A 28 13.54 -4.57 2.37
CA GLU A 28 13.31 -5.28 1.11
C GLU A 28 13.70 -4.43 -0.10
N GLY A 29 13.84 -3.11 0.08
CA GLY A 29 14.23 -2.16 -0.97
C GLY A 29 13.05 -1.59 -1.75
N PHE A 30 11.81 -1.91 -1.39
CA PHE A 30 10.60 -1.41 -2.05
C PHE A 30 9.38 -1.35 -1.13
N ILE A 31 8.38 -0.58 -1.53
CA ILE A 31 7.08 -0.46 -0.85
C ILE A 31 6.05 -1.32 -1.60
N HIS A 32 5.43 -2.26 -0.90
CA HIS A 32 4.34 -3.06 -1.46
C HIS A 32 3.12 -2.18 -1.71
N CYS A 33 2.65 -2.19 -2.95
CA CYS A 33 1.37 -1.62 -3.33
C CYS A 33 0.47 -2.73 -3.90
N SER A 34 -0.76 -2.35 -4.21
CA SER A 34 -1.78 -3.23 -4.79
C SER A 34 -2.48 -2.50 -5.93
N SER A 35 -3.04 -3.25 -6.87
CA SER A 35 -4.09 -2.77 -7.77
C SER A 35 -5.43 -2.69 -7.03
N ASP A 36 -6.42 -2.04 -7.65
CA ASP A 36 -7.78 -1.90 -7.11
C ASP A 36 -8.41 -3.28 -6.79
N ALA A 37 -8.27 -4.24 -7.69
CA ALA A 37 -8.77 -5.61 -7.51
C ALA A 37 -8.08 -6.37 -6.36
N GLN A 38 -6.86 -5.96 -6.00
CA GLN A 38 -6.03 -6.64 -5.00
C GLN A 38 -6.21 -6.08 -3.58
N VAL A 39 -6.47 -4.78 -3.44
CA VAL A 39 -6.52 -4.07 -2.14
C VAL A 39 -7.40 -4.77 -1.13
N MET A 40 -8.60 -5.19 -1.53
CA MET A 40 -9.54 -5.88 -0.65
C MET A 40 -8.94 -7.17 -0.07
N LYS A 41 -8.40 -8.01 -0.95
CA LYS A 41 -7.80 -9.30 -0.58
C LYS A 41 -6.61 -9.10 0.37
N VAL A 42 -5.78 -8.10 0.09
CA VAL A 42 -4.61 -7.72 0.90
C VAL A 42 -5.04 -7.22 2.28
N ALA A 43 -6.01 -6.31 2.33
CA ALA A 43 -6.58 -5.77 3.57
C ALA A 43 -7.13 -6.89 4.47
N ASP A 44 -7.95 -7.79 3.90
CA ASP A 44 -8.61 -8.86 4.64
C ASP A 44 -7.66 -9.96 5.14
N THR A 45 -6.50 -10.11 4.49
CA THR A 45 -5.52 -11.17 4.78
C THR A 45 -4.47 -10.71 5.78
N PHE A 46 -3.91 -9.50 5.61
CA PHE A 46 -2.78 -9.03 6.41
C PHE A 46 -3.16 -8.00 7.46
N TYR A 47 -4.26 -7.28 7.27
CA TYR A 47 -4.59 -6.10 8.08
C TYR A 47 -5.87 -6.26 8.90
N ARG A 48 -6.42 -7.48 9.01
CA ARG A 48 -7.69 -7.76 9.69
C ARG A 48 -7.73 -7.26 11.13
N ASP A 49 -6.64 -7.43 11.87
CA ASP A 49 -6.55 -7.08 13.29
C ASP A 49 -5.98 -5.67 13.53
N TYR A 50 -5.70 -4.92 12.47
CA TYR A 50 -5.16 -3.56 12.57
C TYR A 50 -6.27 -2.51 12.57
N GLN A 51 -6.09 -1.47 13.38
CA GLN A 51 -7.02 -0.33 13.49
C GLN A 51 -6.41 0.93 12.86
N ASN A 52 -7.26 1.93 12.61
CA ASN A 52 -6.86 3.25 12.08
C ASN A 52 -6.09 3.13 10.76
N LEU A 53 -6.52 2.18 9.93
CA LEU A 53 -5.97 1.95 8.62
C LEU A 53 -6.52 2.97 7.63
N ILE A 54 -5.66 3.36 6.71
CA ILE A 54 -6.00 4.18 5.55
C ILE A 54 -5.44 3.53 4.29
N LEU A 55 -6.06 3.86 3.17
CA LEU A 55 -5.61 3.53 1.84
C LEU A 55 -5.10 4.80 1.17
N LEU A 56 -3.82 4.82 0.84
CA LEU A 56 -3.24 5.84 -0.02
C LEU A 56 -3.55 5.48 -1.47
N VAL A 57 -4.24 6.37 -2.18
CA VAL A 57 -4.48 6.27 -3.62
C VAL A 57 -3.38 7.04 -4.31
N ILE A 58 -2.51 6.30 -5.01
CA ILE A 58 -1.27 6.83 -5.58
C ILE A 58 -1.40 6.87 -7.11
N GLU A 59 -1.04 8.00 -7.69
CA GLU A 59 -0.95 8.21 -9.13
C GLU A 59 0.48 7.93 -9.61
N PRO A 60 0.75 6.80 -10.29
CA PRO A 60 2.12 6.41 -10.64
C PRO A 60 2.86 7.40 -11.54
N GLN A 61 2.13 8.19 -12.33
CA GLN A 61 2.73 9.21 -13.20
C GLN A 61 3.31 10.40 -12.43
N LYS A 62 2.90 10.59 -11.16
CA LYS A 62 3.41 11.64 -10.27
C LYS A 62 4.46 11.12 -9.29
N LEU A 63 4.72 9.81 -9.28
CA LEU A 63 5.75 9.23 -8.45
C LEU A 63 7.13 9.61 -9.00
N ILE A 64 8.01 10.05 -8.10
CA ILE A 64 9.43 10.23 -8.42
C ILE A 64 10.19 8.90 -8.42
N SER A 65 9.63 7.87 -7.75
CA SER A 65 10.23 6.55 -7.63
C SER A 65 9.72 5.58 -8.69
N GLU A 66 10.58 4.65 -9.09
CA GLU A 66 10.25 3.63 -10.09
C GLU A 66 9.18 2.67 -9.54
N VAL A 67 8.23 2.29 -10.41
CA VAL A 67 7.22 1.27 -10.11
C VAL A 67 7.46 0.07 -11.00
N LYS A 68 7.61 -1.12 -10.41
CA LYS A 68 7.69 -2.39 -11.14
C LYS A 68 6.50 -3.27 -10.78
N TRP A 69 6.00 -3.99 -11.78
CA TRP A 69 4.96 -4.98 -11.60
C TRP A 69 5.61 -6.34 -11.62
N GLU A 70 5.63 -7.00 -10.47
CA GLU A 70 6.37 -8.24 -10.29
C GLU A 70 5.52 -9.30 -9.62
N SER A 71 5.95 -10.55 -9.73
CA SER A 71 5.31 -11.65 -9.01
C SER A 71 5.28 -11.36 -7.50
N PRO A 72 4.30 -11.91 -6.78
CA PRO A 72 4.09 -11.57 -5.40
C PRO A 72 5.27 -12.05 -4.57
N ILE A 73 5.92 -11.13 -3.89
CA ILE A 73 6.91 -11.45 -2.87
C ILE A 73 6.13 -11.48 -1.56
N HIS A 74 6.03 -12.67 -0.97
CA HIS A 74 5.32 -12.81 0.31
C HIS A 74 6.08 -12.01 1.37
N PRO A 75 5.45 -10.98 1.98
CA PRO A 75 6.02 -10.40 3.19
C PRO A 75 6.13 -11.53 4.21
N THR A 76 7.22 -11.53 4.98
CA THR A 76 7.68 -12.56 5.94
C THR A 76 6.66 -13.09 6.98
N SER A 77 5.38 -12.71 6.89
CA SER A 77 4.27 -13.20 7.68
C SER A 77 3.87 -14.66 7.36
N ASN A 78 3.34 -15.35 8.37
CA ASN A 78 2.72 -16.68 8.26
C ASN A 78 1.42 -16.70 7.42
N HIS A 79 1.06 -15.56 6.79
CA HIS A 79 -0.11 -15.42 5.96
C HIS A 79 0.32 -15.44 4.49
N SER A 80 -0.27 -16.35 3.73
CA SER A 80 -0.12 -16.38 2.28
C SER A 80 -1.43 -15.90 1.66
N LEU A 81 -1.35 -14.90 0.79
CA LEU A 81 -2.47 -14.63 -0.10
C LEU A 81 -2.64 -15.85 -1.03
N PRO A 82 -3.87 -16.29 -1.34
CA PRO A 82 -4.09 -17.18 -2.47
C PRO A 82 -3.88 -16.35 -3.75
N ILE A 83 -2.75 -16.54 -4.41
CA ILE A 83 -2.32 -15.75 -5.57
C ILE A 83 -2.20 -16.66 -6.78
N ASN A 84 -2.68 -16.19 -7.93
CA ASN A 84 -2.38 -16.87 -9.18
C ASN A 84 -0.90 -16.62 -9.51
N LYS A 85 -0.22 -17.63 -10.07
CA LYS A 85 1.22 -17.49 -10.41
C LYS A 85 1.53 -16.32 -11.35
N ASP A 86 0.55 -15.92 -12.15
CA ASP A 86 0.68 -14.84 -13.14
C ASP A 86 0.19 -13.47 -12.60
N GLU A 87 -0.32 -13.42 -11.36
CA GLU A 87 -0.78 -12.17 -10.75
C GLU A 87 0.41 -11.37 -10.24
N THR A 88 0.59 -10.16 -10.78
CA THR A 88 1.66 -9.23 -10.39
C THR A 88 1.17 -8.15 -9.42
N PHE A 89 2.05 -7.69 -8.56
CA PHE A 89 1.83 -6.59 -7.63
C PHE A 89 2.74 -5.41 -7.97
N PRO A 90 2.28 -4.16 -7.82
CA PRO A 90 3.13 -3.00 -7.97
C PRO A 90 4.03 -2.83 -6.75
N HIS A 91 5.34 -2.70 -7.00
CA HIS A 91 6.37 -2.38 -6.02
C HIS A 91 6.97 -1.01 -6.35
N VAL A 92 7.01 -0.12 -5.36
CA VAL A 92 7.62 1.21 -5.50
C VAL A 92 9.05 1.17 -4.95
N TYR A 93 10.04 1.36 -5.81
CA TYR A 93 11.47 1.33 -5.48
C TYR A 93 11.95 2.70 -5.03
N GLY A 94 11.50 3.11 -3.85
CA GLY A 94 11.84 4.38 -3.24
C GLY A 94 10.71 4.94 -2.39
N VAL A 95 10.88 6.19 -1.97
CA VAL A 95 9.88 6.89 -1.16
C VAL A 95 8.68 7.31 -2.02
N ILE A 96 7.50 7.38 -1.41
CA ILE A 96 6.31 7.93 -2.05
C ILE A 96 6.27 9.43 -1.74
N ASN A 97 6.50 10.29 -2.74
CA ASN A 97 6.34 11.74 -2.59
C ASN A 97 4.87 12.11 -2.39
N LEU A 98 4.60 13.12 -1.55
CA LEU A 98 3.23 13.46 -1.15
C LEU A 98 2.33 13.86 -2.33
N GLU A 99 2.87 14.52 -3.37
CA GLU A 99 2.07 14.92 -4.53
C GLU A 99 1.54 13.74 -5.35
N SER A 100 2.18 12.57 -5.23
CA SER A 100 1.71 11.35 -5.88
C SER A 100 0.46 10.76 -5.19
N VAL A 101 0.19 11.12 -3.93
CA VAL A 101 -0.99 10.68 -3.18
C VAL A 101 -2.16 11.61 -3.48
N VAL A 102 -3.06 11.16 -4.37
CA VAL A 102 -4.18 11.96 -4.87
C VAL A 102 -5.45 11.83 -4.04
N LYS A 103 -5.57 10.77 -3.24
CA LYS A 103 -6.70 10.54 -2.34
C LYS A 103 -6.30 9.66 -1.17
N ILE A 104 -6.96 9.85 -0.03
CA ILE A 104 -6.85 8.99 1.14
C ILE A 104 -8.24 8.46 1.47
N ILE A 105 -8.35 7.16 1.74
CA ILE A 105 -9.62 6.52 2.12
C ILE A 105 -9.43 5.83 3.47
N THR A 106 -10.28 6.14 4.45
CA THR A 106 -10.28 5.42 5.73
C THR A 106 -10.82 4.01 5.54
N LEU A 107 -10.07 3.01 5.98
CA LEU A 107 -10.52 1.62 5.99
C LEU A 107 -11.23 1.35 7.31
N LYS A 108 -12.55 1.13 7.24
CA LYS A 108 -13.33 0.68 8.39
C LYS A 108 -13.18 -0.83 8.53
N GLN A 109 -12.91 -1.29 9.75
CA GLN A 109 -13.07 -2.71 10.07
C GLN A 109 -14.53 -3.11 9.75
N ASN A 110 -14.70 -4.24 9.06
CA ASN A 110 -15.96 -4.79 8.50
C ASN A 110 -16.34 -4.38 7.06
N GLY A 111 -15.35 -4.21 6.18
CA GLY A 111 -15.52 -4.39 4.72
C GLY A 111 -16.33 -3.32 3.95
N CYS A 112 -16.92 -2.34 4.62
CA CYS A 112 -17.64 -1.26 3.95
C CYS A 112 -16.74 -0.03 3.73
N TYR A 113 -16.14 0.03 2.54
CA TYR A 113 -15.54 1.25 2.01
C TYR A 113 -16.65 2.27 1.79
N ARG A 114 -16.67 3.35 2.57
CA ARG A 114 -17.54 4.48 2.28
C ARG A 114 -16.73 5.45 1.44
N GLN A 115 -17.04 5.53 0.13
CA GLN A 115 -16.74 6.74 -0.62
C GLN A 115 -17.52 7.87 0.06
N VAL A 116 -16.79 8.85 0.59
CA VAL A 116 -17.29 10.22 0.72
C VAL A 116 -16.93 10.98 -0.56
#